data_AF-A0AAU2Q2Q2-F1
#
_entry.id   AF-A0AAU2Q2Q2-F1
#
_cell.length_a   1.000
_cell.length_b   1.000
_cell.length_c   1.000
_cell.angle_alpha   90.00
_cell.angle_beta   90.00
_cell.angle_gamma   90.00
#
_symmetry.space_group_name_H-M   'P 1'
#
loop_
_entity.id
_entity.type
_entity.pdbx_description
1 polymer ?
#
loop_
_entity_poly.entity_id
_entity_poly.type
_entity_poly.pdbx_seq_one_letter_code
_entity_poly.pdbx_strand_id
1 'polypeptide(L)'
;MTSWDIKPQGVQGHLKTVGGNAGELETALNTLLTAMSEAAQAAGTAVPGSQSGMTPQGPLAPGAGPAPGSAFLAPQKAMGPVAAALGEYLTARKPEFKSMAERIEACIRGAVLATNEYLQGDLDQAKEAQDAARSVNLDLLREKTGEKK
;
A
#
# COMPACT_ATOMS: atom_id res chain seq x y z
N MET A 1 3.30 5.40 -38.05
CA MET A 1 3.28 4.39 -36.97
C MET A 1 1.84 4.25 -36.51
N THR A 2 1.33 3.04 -36.29
CA THR A 2 -0.05 2.80 -35.84
C THR A 2 -0.29 3.55 -34.54
N SER A 3 -1.05 4.65 -34.61
CA SER A 3 -1.31 5.53 -33.48
C SER A 3 -1.97 4.74 -32.36
N TRP A 4 -1.32 4.67 -31.22
CA TRP A 4 -1.99 4.27 -29.98
C TRP A 4 -3.03 5.34 -29.66
N ASP A 5 -4.32 5.08 -29.88
CA ASP A 5 -5.40 6.03 -29.55
C ASP A 5 -5.65 6.05 -28.03
N ILE A 6 -4.74 6.68 -27.28
CA ILE A 6 -4.91 6.95 -25.85
C ILE A 6 -5.65 8.27 -25.67
N LYS A 7 -6.70 8.27 -24.84
CA LYS A 7 -7.40 9.47 -24.38
C LYS A 7 -6.85 9.89 -23.02
N PRO A 8 -5.93 10.87 -22.91
CA PRO A 8 -5.23 11.18 -21.66
C PRO A 8 -6.18 11.61 -20.54
N GLN A 9 -7.25 12.33 -20.89
CA GLN A 9 -8.29 12.76 -19.95
C GLN A 9 -9.06 11.57 -19.34
N GLY A 10 -9.34 10.54 -20.16
CA GLY A 10 -9.97 9.31 -19.68
C GLY A 10 -9.06 8.56 -18.70
N VAL A 11 -7.77 8.44 -19.03
CA VAL A 11 -6.77 7.78 -18.18
C VAL A 11 -6.59 8.53 -16.86
N GLN A 12 -6.51 9.86 -16.86
CA GLN A 12 -6.45 10.66 -15.63
C GLN A 12 -7.69 10.48 -14.74
N GLY A 13 -8.87 10.35 -15.33
CA GLY A 13 -10.10 10.03 -14.60
C GLY A 13 -10.01 8.66 -13.90
N HIS A 14 -9.54 7.65 -14.61
CA HIS A 14 -9.37 6.31 -14.07
C HIS A 14 -8.29 6.27 -12.97
N LEU A 15 -7.19 7.01 -13.15
CA LEU A 15 -6.14 7.13 -12.13
C LEU A 15 -6.64 7.79 -10.84
N LYS A 16 -7.51 8.80 -10.95
CA LYS A 16 -8.16 9.40 -9.77
C LYS A 16 -9.06 8.40 -9.05
N THR A 17 -9.87 7.63 -9.78
CA THR A 17 -10.71 6.58 -9.18
C THR A 17 -9.87 5.51 -8.51
N VAL A 18 -8.82 5.01 -9.17
CA VAL A 18 -7.91 4.01 -8.59
C VAL A 18 -7.19 4.55 -7.36
N GLY A 19 -6.74 5.81 -7.37
CA GLY A 19 -6.16 6.47 -6.20
C GLY A 19 -7.15 6.61 -5.04
N GLY A 20 -8.42 6.92 -5.32
CA GLY A 20 -9.49 6.94 -4.33
C GLY A 20 -9.72 5.57 -3.69
N ASN A 21 -9.87 4.53 -4.51
CA ASN A 21 -10.03 3.15 -4.05
C ASN A 21 -8.81 2.66 -3.24
N ALA A 22 -7.60 3.10 -3.60
CA ALA A 22 -6.39 2.79 -2.82
C ALA A 22 -6.43 3.42 -1.42
N GLY A 23 -6.97 4.63 -1.27
CA GLY A 23 -7.17 5.27 0.03
C GLY A 23 -8.25 4.56 0.88
N GLU A 24 -9.32 4.08 0.24
CA GLU A 24 -10.32 3.24 0.92
C GLU A 24 -9.72 1.92 1.40
N LEU A 25 -8.84 1.30 0.60
CA LEU A 25 -8.12 0.09 0.97
C LEU A 25 -7.18 0.31 2.17
N GLU A 26 -6.49 1.44 2.23
CA GLU A 26 -5.66 1.84 3.38
C GLU A 26 -6.53 1.99 4.65
N THR A 27 -7.69 2.65 4.52
CA THR A 27 -8.65 2.81 5.62
C THR A 27 -9.15 1.47 6.13
N ALA A 28 -9.50 0.55 5.22
CA ALA A 28 -9.92 -0.79 5.56
C ALA A 28 -8.81 -1.59 6.26
N LEU A 29 -7.56 -1.44 5.81
CA LEU A 29 -6.41 -2.11 6.43
C LEU A 29 -6.14 -1.59 7.85
N ASN A 30 -6.19 -0.27 8.07
CA ASN A 30 -6.05 0.32 9.40
C ASN A 30 -7.19 -0.12 10.34
N THR A 31 -8.41 -0.20 9.81
CA THR A 31 -9.57 -0.71 10.56
C THR A 31 -9.37 -2.17 10.95
N LEU A 32 -8.88 -3.02 10.03
CA LEU A 32 -8.53 -4.41 10.33
C LEU A 32 -7.49 -4.53 11.44
N LEU A 33 -6.40 -3.74 11.37
CA LEU A 33 -5.36 -3.75 12.40
C LEU A 33 -5.91 -3.34 13.78
N THR A 34 -6.81 -2.36 13.81
CA THR A 34 -7.47 -1.89 15.03
C THR A 34 -8.37 -2.97 15.61
N ALA A 35 -9.25 -3.55 14.78
CA ALA A 35 -10.15 -4.63 15.18
C ALA A 35 -9.40 -5.87 15.67
N MET A 36 -8.25 -6.22 15.06
CA MET A 36 -7.43 -7.34 15.51
C MET A 36 -6.73 -7.06 16.84
N SER A 37 -6.29 -5.82 17.09
CA SER A 37 -5.74 -5.40 18.38
C SER A 37 -6.80 -5.43 19.48
N GLU A 38 -8.00 -4.92 19.19
CA GLU A 38 -9.14 -4.98 20.11
C GLU A 38 -9.58 -6.41 20.39
N ALA A 39 -9.65 -7.27 19.37
CA ALA A 39 -9.93 -8.69 19.53
C ALA A 39 -8.86 -9.40 20.37
N ALA A 40 -7.58 -9.08 20.16
CA ALA A 40 -6.49 -9.62 20.96
C ALA A 40 -6.56 -9.16 22.43
N GLN A 41 -7.00 -7.93 22.70
CA GLN A 41 -7.21 -7.42 24.05
C GLN A 41 -8.45 -8.02 24.72
N ALA A 42 -9.54 -8.18 23.96
CA ALA A 42 -10.79 -8.78 24.42
C ALA A 42 -10.69 -10.29 24.64
N ALA A 43 -9.80 -10.99 23.93
CA ALA A 43 -9.64 -12.43 24.01
C ALA A 43 -9.17 -12.94 25.39
N GLY A 44 -8.75 -12.06 26.30
CA GLY A 44 -8.59 -12.38 27.72
C GLY A 44 -7.47 -13.39 28.04
N THR A 45 -7.03 -13.39 29.30
CA THR A 45 -5.85 -14.10 29.81
C THR A 45 -6.13 -15.58 30.10
N ALA A 46 -6.66 -16.34 29.14
CA ALA A 46 -6.75 -17.80 29.25
C ALA A 46 -5.35 -18.40 29.04
N VAL A 47 -4.45 -18.16 29.98
CA VAL A 47 -3.11 -18.75 29.98
C VAL A 47 -3.27 -20.23 30.37
N PRO A 48 -2.80 -21.18 29.54
CA PRO A 48 -2.73 -22.58 29.96
C PRO A 48 -1.99 -22.67 31.30
N GLY A 49 -2.48 -23.49 32.24
CA GLY A 49 -1.93 -23.56 33.61
C GLY A 49 -0.44 -23.95 33.71
N SER A 50 0.19 -24.36 32.61
CA SER A 50 1.64 -24.61 32.50
C SER A 50 2.46 -23.36 32.14
N GLN A 51 1.84 -22.27 31.69
CA GLN A 51 2.47 -21.01 31.27
C GLN A 51 2.06 -19.82 32.14
N SER A 52 1.19 -20.03 33.12
CA SER A 52 0.64 -19.00 34.01
C SER A 52 1.66 -18.32 34.93
N GLY A 53 2.95 -18.62 34.80
CA GLY A 53 3.97 -18.14 35.73
C GLY A 53 3.67 -18.56 37.17
N MET A 54 2.88 -19.62 37.36
CA MET A 54 2.61 -20.24 38.65
C MET A 54 3.85 -20.96 39.15
N THR A 55 4.89 -20.22 39.49
CA THR A 55 5.97 -20.76 40.31
C THR A 55 5.44 -20.84 41.74
N PRO A 56 5.35 -22.04 42.34
CA PRO A 56 5.10 -22.14 43.76
C PRO A 56 6.25 -21.46 44.48
N GLN A 57 5.99 -20.32 45.12
CA GLN A 57 7.01 -19.60 45.88
C GLN A 57 7.18 -20.30 47.23
N GLY A 58 8.15 -21.20 47.33
CA GLY A 58 8.59 -21.84 48.58
C GLY A 58 8.72 -23.36 48.48
N PRO A 59 9.60 -24.01 49.28
CA PRO A 59 9.75 -25.46 49.26
C PRO A 59 8.44 -26.10 49.73
N LEU A 60 7.67 -26.62 48.76
CA LEU A 60 6.54 -27.48 49.04
C LEU A 60 7.11 -28.83 49.51
N ALA A 61 6.83 -29.19 50.76
CA ALA A 61 7.06 -30.55 51.23
C ALA A 61 6.30 -31.53 50.31
N PRO A 62 6.88 -32.71 49.99
CA PRO A 62 6.22 -33.68 49.13
C PRO A 62 4.84 -34.05 49.70
N GLY A 63 3.76 -33.66 48.99
CA GLY A 63 2.38 -34.05 49.34
C GLY A 63 1.47 -32.96 49.93
N ALA A 64 1.92 -31.71 50.11
CA ALA A 64 1.04 -30.63 50.56
C ALA A 64 0.47 -29.83 49.37
N GLY A 65 -0.86 -29.81 49.24
CA GLY A 65 -1.56 -28.90 48.32
C GLY A 65 -1.40 -27.43 48.74
N PRO A 66 -1.59 -26.46 47.83
CA PRO A 66 -1.39 -25.05 48.13
C PRO A 66 -2.36 -24.57 49.23
N ALA A 67 -1.83 -23.79 50.17
CA ALA A 67 -2.62 -23.26 51.28
C ALA A 67 -3.62 -22.18 50.81
N PRO A 68 -4.83 -22.11 51.41
CA PRO A 68 -5.81 -21.09 51.04
C PRO A 68 -5.29 -19.70 51.45
N GLY A 69 -5.21 -18.77 50.50
CA GLY A 69 -4.91 -17.35 50.78
C GLY A 69 -3.49 -16.87 50.46
N SER A 70 -2.59 -17.70 49.91
CA SER A 70 -1.35 -17.17 49.33
C SER A 70 -1.67 -16.37 48.07
N ALA A 71 -1.54 -15.05 48.18
CA ALA A 71 -1.85 -14.10 47.11
C ALA A 71 -1.06 -14.43 45.84
N PHE A 72 -1.81 -14.87 44.85
CA PHE A 72 -1.37 -15.08 43.49
C PHE A 72 -1.06 -13.72 42.86
N LEU A 73 0.20 -13.31 42.86
CA LEU A 73 0.63 -12.14 42.08
C LEU A 73 0.60 -12.54 40.61
N ALA A 74 -0.51 -12.20 39.95
CA ALA A 74 -0.66 -12.38 38.51
C ALA A 74 0.48 -11.66 37.77
N PRO A 75 1.29 -12.36 36.94
CA PRO A 75 2.24 -11.67 36.10
C PRO A 75 1.49 -10.82 35.07
N GLN A 76 2.04 -9.64 34.80
CA GLN A 76 1.57 -8.64 33.85
C GLN A 76 0.93 -9.25 32.60
N LYS A 77 -0.36 -8.91 32.37
CA LYS A 77 -1.01 -8.87 31.05
C LYS A 77 -0.58 -10.01 30.12
N ALA A 78 -0.74 -11.26 30.57
CA ALA A 78 -0.50 -12.40 29.72
C ALA A 78 -1.60 -12.43 28.64
N MET A 79 -1.28 -11.89 27.47
CA MET A 79 -2.12 -11.99 26.27
C MET A 79 -2.37 -13.48 26.02
N GLY A 80 -3.64 -13.91 26.03
CA GLY A 80 -4.00 -15.33 25.86
C GLY A 80 -3.50 -15.90 24.53
N PRO A 81 -3.55 -17.23 24.34
CA PRO A 81 -3.05 -17.90 23.13
C PRO A 81 -3.68 -17.37 21.83
N VAL A 82 -4.93 -16.90 21.89
CA VAL A 82 -5.62 -16.26 20.76
C VAL A 82 -4.97 -14.94 20.37
N ALA A 83 -4.57 -14.14 21.35
CA ALA A 83 -3.90 -12.86 21.12
C ALA A 83 -2.48 -13.06 20.55
N ALA A 84 -1.77 -14.11 20.99
CA ALA A 84 -0.51 -14.53 20.39
C ALA A 84 -0.70 -14.97 18.92
N ALA A 85 -1.70 -15.80 18.64
CA ALA A 85 -2.00 -16.25 17.28
C ALA A 85 -2.40 -15.10 16.33
N LEU A 86 -3.18 -14.12 16.81
CA LEU A 86 -3.52 -12.90 16.07
C LEU A 86 -2.27 -12.06 15.76
N GLY A 87 -1.35 -11.92 16.74
CA GLY A 87 -0.08 -11.23 16.55
C GLY A 87 0.84 -11.94 15.54
N GLU A 88 0.91 -13.27 15.58
CA GLU A 88 1.68 -14.07 14.63
C GLU A 88 1.09 -14.00 13.22
N TYR A 89 -0.24 -14.09 13.09
CA TYR A 89 -0.94 -13.92 11.82
C TYR A 89 -0.64 -12.55 11.19
N LEU A 90 -0.74 -11.47 11.97
CA LEU A 90 -0.45 -10.12 11.48
C LEU A 90 1.01 -9.98 11.05
N THR A 91 1.93 -10.57 11.82
CA THR A 91 3.36 -10.56 11.51
C THR A 91 3.63 -11.31 10.20
N ALA A 92 3.01 -12.46 10.01
CA ALA A 92 3.12 -13.25 8.79
C ALA A 92 2.51 -12.56 7.56
N ARG A 93 1.42 -11.80 7.74
CA ARG A 93 0.69 -11.12 6.65
C ARG A 93 1.20 -9.74 6.28
N LYS A 94 1.94 -9.09 7.17
CA LYS A 94 2.59 -7.80 6.94
C LYS A 94 3.34 -7.69 5.59
N PRO A 95 4.19 -8.66 5.17
CA PRO A 95 4.87 -8.59 3.87
C PRO A 95 3.90 -8.61 2.69
N GLU A 96 2.82 -9.40 2.77
CA GLU A 96 1.81 -9.46 1.71
C GLU A 96 1.10 -8.11 1.54
N PHE A 97 0.66 -7.49 2.65
CA PHE A 97 0.05 -6.16 2.61
C PHE A 97 0.98 -5.09 2.05
N LYS A 98 2.26 -5.12 2.44
CA LYS A 98 3.28 -4.22 1.88
C LYS A 98 3.45 -4.42 0.38
N SER A 99 3.60 -5.66 -0.07
CA SER A 99 3.76 -5.97 -1.50
C SER A 99 2.55 -5.55 -2.33
N MET A 100 1.34 -5.64 -1.78
CA MET A 100 0.12 -5.21 -2.44
C MET A 100 0.12 -3.68 -2.64
N ALA A 101 0.46 -2.93 -1.60
CA ALA A 101 0.54 -1.47 -1.67
C ALA A 101 1.63 -1.01 -2.66
N GLU A 102 2.82 -1.60 -2.61
CA GLU A 102 3.92 -1.28 -3.53
C GLU A 102 3.54 -1.54 -4.99
N ARG A 103 2.80 -2.63 -5.27
CA ARG A 103 2.32 -2.95 -6.62
C ARG A 103 1.25 -1.96 -7.10
N ILE A 104 0.33 -1.55 -6.24
CA ILE A 104 -0.68 -0.54 -6.58
C ILE A 104 0.00 0.79 -6.92
N GLU A 105 0.94 1.23 -6.08
CA GLU A 105 1.70 2.45 -6.29
C GLU A 105 2.51 2.40 -7.60
N ALA A 106 3.22 1.30 -7.84
CA ALA A 106 4.01 1.11 -9.06
C ALA A 106 3.14 1.16 -10.32
N CYS A 107 1.96 0.53 -10.30
CA CYS A 107 1.01 0.56 -11.42
C CYS A 107 0.49 1.98 -11.69
N ILE A 108 0.10 2.73 -10.64
CA ILE A 108 -0.39 4.09 -10.79
C ILE A 108 0.71 5.00 -11.34
N ARG A 109 1.92 4.93 -10.78
CA ARG A 109 3.06 5.72 -11.24
C ARG A 109 3.44 5.39 -12.67
N GLY A 110 3.51 4.10 -13.03
CA GLY A 110 3.79 3.67 -14.39
C GLY A 110 2.76 4.19 -15.39
N ALA A 111 1.48 4.14 -15.04
CA ALA A 111 0.41 4.67 -15.88
C ALA A 111 0.50 6.20 -16.04
N VAL A 112 0.80 6.95 -14.98
CA VAL A 112 1.02 8.40 -15.06
C VAL A 112 2.21 8.73 -15.96
N LEU A 113 3.35 8.08 -15.75
CA LEU A 113 4.57 8.28 -16.53
C LEU A 113 4.32 8.00 -18.02
N ALA A 114 3.72 6.85 -18.34
CA ALA A 114 3.39 6.50 -19.73
C ALA A 114 2.45 7.52 -20.39
N THR A 115 1.49 8.06 -19.65
CA THR A 115 0.57 9.08 -20.18
C THR A 115 1.28 10.41 -20.44
N ASN A 116 2.23 10.78 -19.57
CA ASN A 116 3.04 11.99 -19.74
C ASN A 116 4.01 11.86 -20.93
N GLU A 117 4.68 10.72 -21.07
CA GLU A 117 5.56 10.46 -22.22
C GLU A 117 4.78 10.48 -23.54
N TYR A 118 3.56 9.94 -23.55
CA TYR A 118 2.67 10.02 -24.71
C TYR A 118 2.34 11.46 -25.09
N LEU A 119 1.91 12.28 -24.12
CA LEU A 119 1.61 13.71 -24.33
C LEU A 119 2.84 14.47 -24.83
N GLN A 120 4.01 14.20 -24.25
CA GLN A 120 5.24 14.88 -24.60
C GLN A 120 5.71 14.51 -26.02
N GLY A 121 5.60 13.23 -26.40
CA GLY A 121 5.89 12.78 -27.77
C GLY A 121 4.96 13.40 -28.81
N ASP A 122 3.67 13.59 -28.49
CA ASP A 122 2.72 14.25 -29.39
C ASP A 122 3.04 15.75 -29.57
N LEU A 123 3.48 16.43 -28.50
CA LEU A 123 3.95 17.82 -28.56
C LEU A 123 5.23 17.97 -29.38
N ASP A 124 6.18 17.04 -29.24
CA ASP A 124 7.44 17.06 -30.00
C ASP A 124 7.17 16.83 -31.50
N GLN A 125 6.31 15.87 -31.86
CA GLN A 125 5.88 15.65 -33.24
C GLN A 125 5.09 16.85 -33.81
N ALA A 126 4.22 17.46 -33.02
CA ALA A 126 3.51 18.66 -33.43
C ALA A 126 4.45 19.84 -33.69
N LYS A 127 5.49 19.99 -32.86
CA LYS A 127 6.54 21.01 -33.05
C LYS A 127 7.35 20.75 -34.32
N GLU A 128 7.80 19.52 -34.55
CA GLU A 128 8.52 19.16 -35.78
C GLU A 128 7.67 19.41 -37.03
N ALA A 129 6.37 19.07 -36.99
CA ALA A 129 5.45 19.35 -38.08
C ALA A 129 5.26 20.86 -38.33
N GLN A 130 5.20 21.68 -37.28
CA GLN A 130 5.15 23.13 -37.39
C GLN A 130 6.45 23.71 -37.96
N ASP A 131 7.60 23.23 -37.51
CA ASP A 131 8.90 23.67 -37.99
C ASP A 131 9.09 23.30 -39.48
N ALA A 132 8.66 22.10 -39.88
CA ALA A 132 8.63 21.68 -41.28
C ALA A 132 7.65 22.51 -42.13
N ALA A 133 6.45 22.82 -41.61
CA ALA A 133 5.50 23.69 -42.33
C ALA A 133 6.04 25.13 -42.46
N ARG A 134 6.74 25.62 -41.43
CA ARG A 134 7.39 26.93 -41.44
C ARG A 134 8.52 26.99 -42.46
N SER A 135 9.34 25.95 -42.57
CA SER A 135 10.43 25.92 -43.57
C SER A 135 9.87 25.92 -44.99
N VAL A 136 8.82 25.14 -45.28
CA VAL A 136 8.15 25.14 -46.60
C VAL A 136 7.60 26.52 -46.96
N ASN A 137 6.94 27.20 -46.01
CA ASN A 137 6.45 28.56 -46.26
C ASN A 137 7.57 29.57 -46.53
N LEU A 138 8.70 29.46 -45.84
CA LEU A 138 9.87 30.31 -46.09
C LEU A 138 10.48 30.05 -47.48
N ASP A 139 10.52 28.81 -47.92
CA ASP A 139 11.01 28.45 -49.25
C ASP A 139 10.11 29.02 -50.35
N LEU A 140 8.79 28.90 -50.21
CA LEU A 140 7.82 29.50 -51.15
C LEU A 140 7.92 31.04 -51.24
N LEU A 141 8.17 31.70 -50.11
CA LEU A 141 8.39 33.14 -50.07
C LEU A 141 9.71 33.53 -50.75
N ARG A 142 10.77 32.73 -50.57
CA ARG A 142 12.06 32.96 -51.20
C ARG A 142 11.99 32.80 -52.72
N GLU A 143 11.27 31.78 -53.20
CA GLU A 143 11.08 31.52 -54.63
C GLU A 143 10.27 32.64 -55.31
N LYS A 144 9.17 33.10 -54.71
CA LYS A 144 8.41 34.28 -55.18
C LYS A 144 9.20 35.58 -55.20
N THR A 145 10.23 35.71 -54.35
CA THR A 145 11.11 36.89 -54.33
C THR A 145 12.16 36.82 -55.44
N GLY A 146 12.53 35.61 -55.88
CA GLY A 146 13.47 35.37 -56.98
C GLY A 146 12.89 35.56 -58.39
N GLU A 147 11.57 35.42 -58.56
CA GLU A 147 10.88 35.62 -59.85
C GLU A 147 10.60 37.09 -60.20
N LYS A 148 10.89 38.05 -59.31
CA LYS A 148 10.88 39.48 -59.66
C LYS A 148 12.19 39.88 -60.34
N LYS A 149 12.33 39.58 -61.62
CA LYS A 149 13.28 40.27 -62.50
C LYS A 149 12.79 40.31 -63.95
#